data_AF-A0A520HMG2-F1
#
_entry.id   AF-A0A520HMG2-F1
#
_cell.length_a   1.000
_cell.length_b   1.000
_cell.length_c   1.000
_cell.angle_alpha   90.00
_cell.angle_beta   90.00
_cell.angle_gamma   90.00
#
_symmetry.space_group_name_H-M   'P 1'
#
loop_
_entity.id
_entity.type
_entity.pdbx_description
1 polymer ?
#
loop_
_entity_poly.entity_id
_entity_poly.type
_entity_poly.pdbx_seq_one_letter_code
_entity_poly.pdbx_strand_id
1 'polypeptide(L)'
;VDGWRGDDWFHNGAFRLGIDYIWEQIATRDNSSPFARTTFDEYDAAMRAGSAGALAKAHGLDQIGFWRKLSAHLAYDGFWQAQAMDQVLSRYPLKVPVMLVHGLWDQEDIYGATAVYRALKPKDTAGNMVYLTMGPWYHGQQIDDGKALGDIQWDQDTAKWWRRTVLGPFLAHYLKGTPMDVAPVTAFQSGTNQWQRLPGWPAQPAMTKLFLQPGDTVGFAPATGPVQTADYVSDPAHPVTNVPRPVRPVSYEDNHWKAWLVGDQRIVSSRPDVLTFTGPVLTQAVTIAGQPVVHLTAATSGTDSDWVVKLIDVYPDQVPSDPKMGGYQLAVGMDIFRGRYREGLDHA
;
A
#
# COMPACT_ATOMS: atom_id res chain seq x y z
N VAL A 1 -10.49 -4.74 -4.26
CA VAL A 1 -10.30 -4.57 -5.69
C VAL A 1 -11.10 -3.38 -6.17
N ASP A 2 -10.48 -2.23 -6.09
CA ASP A 2 -10.77 -1.03 -6.85
C ASP A 2 -9.44 -0.59 -7.48
N GLY A 3 -9.25 -1.00 -8.73
CA GLY A 3 -7.99 -0.82 -9.43
C GLY A 3 -7.61 0.63 -9.70
N TRP A 4 -8.48 1.61 -9.44
CA TRP A 4 -8.14 3.03 -9.58
C TRP A 4 -7.83 3.70 -8.23
N ARG A 5 -8.50 3.28 -7.15
CA ARG A 5 -8.34 3.93 -5.84
C ARG A 5 -6.99 3.63 -5.20
N GLY A 6 -6.53 2.38 -5.27
CA GLY A 6 -5.27 1.97 -4.64
C GLY A 6 -5.00 0.49 -4.70
N ASP A 7 -5.47 -0.19 -5.74
CA ASP A 7 -5.04 -1.55 -6.07
C ASP A 7 -4.17 -1.46 -7.36
N ASP A 8 -4.24 -2.42 -8.29
CA ASP A 8 -3.19 -2.63 -9.31
C ASP A 8 -2.83 -1.48 -10.26
N TRP A 9 -3.79 -0.67 -10.71
CA TRP A 9 -3.58 0.21 -11.88
C TRP A 9 -3.25 1.65 -11.48
N PHE A 10 -3.95 2.20 -10.50
CA PHE A 10 -3.70 3.53 -9.98
C PHE A 10 -3.78 3.56 -8.46
N HIS A 11 -3.04 4.50 -7.87
CA HIS A 11 -3.21 4.92 -6.48
C HIS A 11 -3.62 6.39 -6.48
N ASN A 12 -4.87 6.66 -6.08
CA ASN A 12 -5.47 7.99 -6.07
C ASN A 12 -5.18 8.79 -7.36
N GLY A 13 -5.32 8.11 -8.51
CA GLY A 13 -5.10 8.67 -9.84
C GLY A 13 -3.66 8.67 -10.35
N ALA A 14 -2.67 8.28 -9.54
CA ALA A 14 -1.30 8.05 -9.98
C ALA A 14 -1.16 6.68 -10.62
N PHE A 15 -0.81 6.63 -11.91
CA PHE A 15 -0.69 5.38 -12.68
C PHE A 15 0.54 4.57 -12.26
N ARG A 16 0.34 3.28 -11.98
CA ARG A 16 1.40 2.29 -11.76
C ARG A 16 1.84 1.76 -13.11
N LEU A 17 3.10 1.97 -13.49
CA LEU A 17 3.56 1.83 -14.88
C LEU A 17 3.11 0.51 -15.53
N GLY A 18 3.34 -0.65 -14.88
CA GLY A 18 2.60 -1.93 -15.06
C GLY A 18 2.26 -2.40 -16.48
N ILE A 19 2.90 -1.88 -17.53
CA ILE A 19 2.55 -2.14 -18.93
C ILE A 19 2.88 -3.57 -19.36
N ASP A 20 3.90 -4.13 -18.74
CA ASP A 20 4.28 -5.52 -18.84
C ASP A 20 3.18 -6.43 -18.28
N TYR A 21 2.66 -6.11 -17.10
CA TYR A 21 1.56 -6.85 -16.50
C TYR A 21 0.28 -6.78 -17.35
N ILE A 22 -0.06 -5.60 -17.89
CA ILE A 22 -1.18 -5.45 -18.84
C ILE A 22 -0.98 -6.34 -20.07
N TRP A 23 0.23 -6.39 -20.61
CA TRP A 23 0.55 -7.22 -21.76
C TRP A 23 0.40 -8.71 -21.44
N GLU A 24 1.03 -9.17 -20.36
CA GLU A 24 1.05 -10.58 -19.94
C GLU A 24 -0.35 -11.11 -19.60
N GLN A 25 -1.25 -10.25 -19.12
CA GLN A 25 -2.65 -10.63 -18.85
C GLN A 25 -3.53 -10.71 -20.10
N ILE A 26 -3.25 -9.93 -21.15
CA ILE A 26 -4.23 -9.64 -22.22
C ILE A 26 -3.74 -9.99 -23.63
N ALA A 27 -2.42 -9.99 -23.89
CA ALA A 27 -1.88 -10.16 -25.23
C ALA A 27 -2.20 -11.55 -25.81
N THR A 28 -2.11 -12.60 -25.00
CA THR A 28 -2.63 -13.94 -25.34
C THR A 28 -3.38 -14.53 -24.16
N ARG A 29 -4.33 -15.43 -24.43
CA ARG A 29 -5.18 -16.04 -23.39
C ARG A 29 -4.42 -16.96 -22.43
N ASP A 30 -3.30 -17.48 -22.88
CA ASP A 30 -2.45 -18.45 -22.19
C ASP A 30 -1.13 -17.84 -21.69
N ASN A 31 -0.96 -16.52 -21.84
CA ASN A 31 0.27 -15.80 -21.53
C ASN A 31 1.53 -16.39 -22.21
N SER A 32 1.38 -16.98 -23.40
CA SER A 32 2.49 -17.52 -24.18
C SER A 32 3.37 -16.44 -24.83
N SER A 33 2.95 -15.17 -24.80
CA SER A 33 3.70 -14.06 -25.38
C SER A 33 4.25 -13.14 -24.28
N PRO A 34 5.48 -13.40 -23.78
CA PRO A 34 6.06 -12.58 -22.72
C PRO A 34 6.30 -11.14 -23.18
N PHE A 35 6.27 -10.20 -22.24
CA PHE A 35 6.57 -8.80 -22.55
C PHE A 35 8.06 -8.63 -22.89
N ALA A 36 8.34 -8.17 -24.11
CA ALA A 36 9.70 -7.98 -24.61
C ALA A 36 10.35 -6.74 -23.96
N ARG A 37 11.44 -6.94 -23.22
CA ARG A 37 12.22 -5.87 -22.58
C ARG A 37 13.49 -5.56 -23.36
N THR A 38 13.83 -4.29 -23.45
CA THR A 38 15.01 -3.78 -24.20
C THR A 38 16.05 -3.14 -23.28
N THR A 39 15.75 -3.04 -21.98
CA THR A 39 16.58 -2.40 -20.96
C THR A 39 16.51 -3.20 -19.66
N PHE A 40 17.63 -3.29 -18.95
CA PHE A 40 17.68 -3.98 -17.66
C PHE A 40 17.12 -3.13 -16.51
N ASP A 41 17.32 -1.82 -16.57
CA ASP A 41 16.79 -0.86 -15.59
C ASP A 41 15.51 -0.20 -16.13
N GLU A 42 14.39 -0.46 -15.48
CA GLU A 42 13.08 0.09 -15.88
C GLU A 42 13.02 1.60 -15.69
N TYR A 43 13.82 2.16 -14.77
CA TYR A 43 14.00 3.60 -14.66
C TYR A 43 14.48 4.18 -15.99
N ASP A 44 15.53 3.59 -16.58
CA ASP A 44 16.08 4.07 -17.85
C ASP A 44 15.09 3.90 -19.00
N ALA A 45 14.32 2.82 -18.99
CA ALA A 45 13.26 2.58 -19.97
C ALA A 45 12.22 3.72 -19.94
N ALA A 46 11.70 4.01 -18.75
CA ALA A 46 10.69 5.04 -18.53
C ALA A 46 11.23 6.44 -18.88
N MET A 47 12.45 6.77 -18.42
CA MET A 47 13.06 8.08 -18.67
C MET A 47 13.36 8.32 -20.16
N ARG A 48 13.78 7.28 -20.91
CA ARG A 48 13.98 7.41 -22.37
C ARG A 48 12.67 7.57 -23.13
N ALA A 49 11.59 6.93 -22.67
CA ALA A 49 10.27 7.05 -23.29
C ALA A 49 9.57 8.38 -22.96
N GLY A 50 9.85 8.97 -21.79
CA GLY A 50 9.34 10.25 -21.33
C GLY A 50 7.91 10.21 -20.77
N SER A 51 7.05 9.30 -21.22
CA SER A 51 5.73 9.08 -20.64
C SER A 51 5.30 7.61 -20.70
N ALA A 52 4.40 7.21 -19.79
CA ALA A 52 3.81 5.87 -19.81
C ALA A 52 3.12 5.55 -21.16
N GLY A 53 2.44 6.52 -21.76
CA GLY A 53 1.80 6.34 -23.07
C GLY A 53 2.79 6.14 -24.21
N ALA A 54 3.90 6.90 -24.22
CA ALA A 54 4.95 6.72 -25.20
C ALA A 54 5.65 5.35 -25.05
N LEU A 55 5.90 4.93 -23.80
CA LEU A 55 6.46 3.61 -23.51
C LEU A 55 5.52 2.49 -23.98
N ALA A 56 4.24 2.56 -23.61
CA ALA A 56 3.22 1.61 -24.03
C ALA A 56 3.13 1.51 -25.56
N LYS A 57 3.12 2.64 -26.27
CA LYS A 57 3.12 2.70 -27.73
C LYS A 57 4.36 2.05 -28.34
N ALA A 58 5.55 2.30 -27.78
CA ALA A 58 6.80 1.70 -28.25
C ALA A 58 6.80 0.17 -28.12
N HIS A 59 6.07 -0.38 -27.15
CA HIS A 59 5.85 -1.81 -26.96
C HIS A 59 4.57 -2.34 -27.63
N GLY A 60 3.89 -1.53 -28.44
CA GLY A 60 2.73 -1.95 -29.22
C GLY A 60 1.45 -2.16 -28.40
N LEU A 61 1.31 -1.56 -27.22
CA LEU A 61 0.11 -1.72 -26.37
C LEU A 61 -1.15 -1.09 -26.97
N ASP A 62 -1.05 -0.24 -27.99
CA ASP A 62 -2.22 0.35 -28.66
C ASP A 62 -3.17 -0.69 -29.29
N GLN A 63 -2.68 -1.92 -29.53
CA GLN A 63 -3.52 -3.04 -29.98
C GLN A 63 -4.22 -3.78 -28.84
N ILE A 64 -3.79 -3.56 -27.59
CA ILE A 64 -4.28 -4.26 -26.41
C ILE A 64 -5.57 -3.60 -25.92
N GLY A 65 -6.67 -4.37 -25.91
CA GLY A 65 -8.00 -3.86 -25.61
C GLY A 65 -8.12 -3.22 -24.22
N PHE A 66 -7.46 -3.79 -23.21
CA PHE A 66 -7.47 -3.24 -21.86
C PHE A 66 -6.69 -1.91 -21.76
N TRP A 67 -5.49 -1.83 -22.36
CA TRP A 67 -4.71 -0.59 -22.42
C TRP A 67 -5.50 0.56 -23.05
N ARG A 68 -6.20 0.32 -24.16
CA ARG A 68 -7.06 1.33 -24.80
C ARG A 68 -8.17 1.84 -23.88
N LYS A 69 -8.77 0.98 -23.05
CA LYS A 69 -9.78 1.41 -22.07
C LYS A 69 -9.13 2.21 -20.95
N LEU A 70 -8.04 1.71 -20.38
CA LEU A 70 -7.31 2.39 -19.30
C LEU A 70 -6.88 3.80 -19.73
N SER A 71 -6.25 3.93 -20.90
CA SER A 71 -5.81 5.21 -21.43
C SER A 71 -6.95 6.18 -21.79
N ALA A 72 -8.15 5.67 -22.09
CA ALA A 72 -9.35 6.49 -22.34
C ALA A 72 -10.04 6.94 -21.04
N HIS A 73 -9.75 6.29 -19.91
CA HIS A 73 -10.41 6.49 -18.62
C HIS A 73 -9.36 6.76 -17.52
N LEU A 74 -8.67 7.91 -17.59
CA LEU A 74 -7.60 8.24 -16.63
C LEU A 74 -8.14 8.76 -15.28
N ALA A 75 -9.31 9.39 -15.28
CA ALA A 75 -10.01 9.81 -14.07
C ALA A 75 -10.88 8.67 -13.52
N TYR A 76 -11.33 8.78 -12.27
CA TYR A 76 -12.23 7.82 -11.63
C TYR A 76 -13.67 7.96 -12.11
N ASP A 77 -13.88 7.89 -13.43
CA ASP A 77 -15.19 8.05 -14.04
C ASP A 77 -16.07 6.79 -13.88
N GLY A 78 -17.23 6.78 -14.55
CA GLY A 78 -18.18 5.67 -14.50
C GLY A 78 -17.59 4.31 -14.89
N PHE A 79 -16.52 4.26 -15.69
CA PHE A 79 -15.83 3.00 -16.02
C PHE A 79 -15.23 2.36 -14.78
N TRP A 80 -14.48 3.11 -13.98
CA TRP A 80 -13.85 2.59 -12.76
C TRP A 80 -14.85 2.42 -11.62
N GLN A 81 -15.75 3.38 -11.43
CA GLN A 81 -16.77 3.32 -10.37
C GLN A 81 -17.67 2.08 -10.50
N ALA A 82 -17.97 1.65 -11.73
CA ALA A 82 -18.76 0.44 -11.97
C ALA A 82 -18.03 -0.86 -11.58
N GLN A 83 -16.71 -0.81 -11.40
CA GLN A 83 -15.84 -1.96 -11.08
C GLN A 83 -15.34 -1.94 -9.62
N ALA A 84 -15.65 -0.89 -8.86
CA ALA A 84 -15.27 -0.74 -7.46
C ALA A 84 -15.97 -1.80 -6.57
N MET A 85 -15.27 -2.88 -6.24
CA MET A 85 -15.90 -4.06 -5.63
C MET A 85 -16.45 -3.80 -4.22
N ASP A 86 -15.87 -2.88 -3.46
CA ASP A 86 -16.43 -2.42 -2.19
C ASP A 86 -17.81 -1.77 -2.38
N GLN A 87 -17.98 -0.94 -3.40
CA GLN A 87 -19.26 -0.35 -3.75
C GLN A 87 -20.24 -1.37 -4.32
N VAL A 88 -19.79 -2.22 -5.25
CA VAL A 88 -20.64 -3.25 -5.88
C VAL A 88 -21.18 -4.21 -4.82
N LEU A 89 -20.32 -4.75 -3.96
CA LEU A 89 -20.73 -5.70 -2.92
C LEU A 89 -21.63 -5.05 -1.85
N SER A 90 -21.43 -3.76 -1.55
CA SER A 90 -22.27 -3.03 -0.58
C SER A 90 -23.75 -3.00 -0.96
N ARG A 91 -24.09 -3.15 -2.24
CA ARG A 91 -25.48 -3.11 -2.74
C ARG A 91 -26.26 -4.40 -2.47
N TYR A 92 -25.58 -5.51 -2.19
CA TYR A 92 -26.19 -6.83 -2.03
C TYR A 92 -26.23 -7.29 -0.57
N PRO A 93 -27.28 -8.00 -0.12
CA PRO A 93 -27.35 -8.51 1.24
C PRO A 93 -26.26 -9.55 1.52
N LEU A 94 -25.81 -9.62 2.78
CA LEU A 94 -24.87 -10.65 3.23
C LEU A 94 -25.58 -12.00 3.28
N LYS A 95 -25.10 -12.97 2.50
CA LYS A 95 -25.64 -14.34 2.45
C LYS A 95 -24.61 -15.41 2.80
N VAL A 96 -23.33 -15.11 2.63
CA VAL A 96 -22.22 -16.03 2.86
C VAL A 96 -21.26 -15.37 3.84
N PRO A 97 -20.88 -16.04 4.94
CA PRO A 97 -19.84 -15.56 5.83
C PRO A 97 -18.53 -15.37 5.07
N VAL A 98 -17.90 -14.21 5.28
CA VAL A 98 -16.69 -13.81 4.55
C VAL A 98 -15.58 -13.46 5.54
N MET A 99 -14.38 -13.99 5.26
CA MET A 99 -13.14 -13.55 5.88
C MET A 99 -12.33 -12.80 4.83
N LEU A 100 -12.21 -11.49 5.02
CA LEU A 100 -11.35 -10.64 4.22
C LEU A 100 -9.92 -10.76 4.76
N VAL A 101 -8.94 -10.90 3.88
CA VAL A 101 -7.53 -11.10 4.25
C VAL A 101 -6.72 -9.99 3.61
N HIS A 102 -5.83 -9.38 4.39
CA HIS A 102 -5.05 -8.22 3.99
C HIS A 102 -3.60 -8.36 4.47
N GLY A 103 -2.64 -7.97 3.63
CA GLY A 103 -1.26 -7.74 4.04
C GLY A 103 -1.05 -6.29 4.48
N LEU A 104 -0.42 -6.07 5.64
CA LEU A 104 -0.07 -4.73 6.11
C LEU A 104 0.92 -4.01 5.17
N TRP A 105 1.69 -4.77 4.40
CA TRP A 105 2.59 -4.28 3.36
C TRP A 105 2.24 -4.95 2.01
N ASP A 106 0.95 -5.04 1.69
CA ASP A 106 0.48 -5.53 0.40
C ASP A 106 0.81 -4.51 -0.70
N GLN A 107 1.75 -4.86 -1.57
CA GLN A 107 2.27 -3.95 -2.59
C GLN A 107 1.46 -3.91 -3.90
N GLU A 108 0.42 -4.74 -4.02
CA GLU A 108 -0.44 -4.87 -5.21
C GLU A 108 -1.88 -4.43 -4.91
N ASP A 109 -2.48 -4.93 -3.81
CA ASP A 109 -3.90 -4.74 -3.46
C ASP A 109 -4.09 -4.14 -2.05
N ILE A 110 -3.45 -2.99 -1.77
CA ILE A 110 -3.50 -2.37 -0.43
C ILE A 110 -4.90 -1.84 -0.05
N TYR A 111 -5.73 -1.46 -1.03
CA TYR A 111 -7.03 -0.84 -0.79
C TYR A 111 -8.14 -1.86 -0.55
N GLY A 112 -8.15 -2.94 -1.34
CA GLY A 112 -9.32 -3.78 -1.54
C GLY A 112 -9.98 -4.35 -0.29
N ALA A 113 -9.24 -5.14 0.49
CA ALA A 113 -9.81 -5.89 1.62
C ALA A 113 -10.36 -4.98 2.71
N THR A 114 -9.65 -3.90 3.04
CA THR A 114 -10.07 -2.94 4.08
C THR A 114 -11.26 -2.10 3.63
N ALA A 115 -11.32 -1.72 2.35
CA ALA A 115 -12.46 -1.01 1.77
C ALA A 115 -13.73 -1.88 1.76
N VAL A 116 -13.64 -3.13 1.32
CA VAL A 116 -14.76 -4.08 1.36
C VAL A 116 -15.21 -4.33 2.80
N TYR A 117 -14.28 -4.46 3.75
CA TYR A 117 -14.64 -4.62 5.17
C TYR A 117 -15.46 -3.42 5.66
N ARG A 118 -15.00 -2.20 5.41
CA ARG A 118 -15.71 -0.96 5.78
C ARG A 118 -17.10 -0.87 5.14
N ALA A 119 -17.24 -1.33 3.90
CA ALA A 119 -18.51 -1.32 3.18
C ALA A 119 -19.51 -2.39 3.67
N LEU A 120 -19.02 -3.57 4.06
CA LEU A 120 -19.85 -4.71 4.44
C LEU A 120 -20.13 -4.81 5.94
N LYS A 121 -19.18 -4.41 6.80
CA LYS A 121 -19.30 -4.61 8.25
C LYS A 121 -20.56 -3.98 8.89
N PRO A 122 -21.01 -2.77 8.50
CA PRO A 122 -22.25 -2.20 9.04
C PRO A 122 -23.51 -3.04 8.77
N LYS A 123 -23.47 -3.93 7.78
CA LYS A 123 -24.57 -4.82 7.41
C LYS A 123 -24.58 -6.13 8.22
N ASP A 124 -23.49 -6.44 8.91
CA ASP A 124 -23.32 -7.62 9.75
C ASP A 124 -23.86 -7.36 11.16
N THR A 125 -25.17 -7.17 11.27
CA THR A 125 -25.82 -6.81 12.55
C THR A 125 -25.78 -7.92 13.60
N ALA A 126 -25.63 -9.17 13.16
CA ALA A 126 -25.46 -10.33 14.04
C ALA A 126 -24.00 -10.54 14.46
N GLY A 127 -23.04 -9.85 13.82
CA GLY A 127 -21.62 -9.90 14.16
C GLY A 127 -20.92 -11.22 13.80
N ASN A 128 -21.51 -12.02 12.92
CA ASN A 128 -21.04 -13.36 12.56
C ASN A 128 -20.87 -13.59 11.06
N MET A 129 -20.99 -12.55 10.23
CA MET A 129 -20.88 -12.67 8.77
C MET A 129 -19.62 -12.06 8.18
N VAL A 130 -19.04 -11.02 8.80
CA VAL A 130 -17.90 -10.29 8.20
C VAL A 130 -16.72 -10.26 9.17
N TYR A 131 -15.64 -10.93 8.75
CA TYR A 131 -14.38 -11.06 9.45
C TYR A 131 -13.24 -10.38 8.67
N LEU A 132 -12.23 -9.89 9.37
CA LEU A 132 -11.02 -9.30 8.78
C LEU A 132 -9.76 -9.90 9.41
N THR A 133 -8.81 -10.30 8.58
CA THR A 133 -7.44 -10.59 8.99
C THR A 133 -6.48 -9.59 8.37
N MET A 134 -5.54 -9.07 9.16
CA MET A 134 -4.41 -8.27 8.66
C MET A 134 -3.10 -8.86 9.17
N GLY A 135 -2.29 -9.44 8.29
CA GLY A 135 -0.99 -10.01 8.65
C GLY A 135 0.20 -9.17 8.16
N PRO A 136 1.41 -9.39 8.68
CA PRO A 136 2.60 -8.61 8.34
C PRO A 136 3.22 -9.13 7.03
N TRP A 137 2.42 -9.07 5.97
CA TRP A 137 2.62 -9.78 4.72
C TRP A 137 2.75 -8.82 3.55
N TYR A 138 3.56 -9.24 2.59
CA TYR A 138 3.43 -8.78 1.21
C TYR A 138 2.24 -9.45 0.51
N HIS A 139 1.94 -9.00 -0.71
CA HIS A 139 0.86 -9.55 -1.53
C HIS A 139 0.97 -11.09 -1.68
N GLY A 140 -0.03 -11.83 -1.20
CA GLY A 140 -0.07 -13.28 -1.32
C GLY A 140 0.75 -14.07 -0.29
N GLN A 141 1.58 -13.43 0.54
CA GLN A 141 2.46 -14.15 1.48
C GLN A 141 1.70 -15.02 2.51
N GLN A 142 0.41 -14.76 2.74
CA GLN A 142 -0.44 -15.53 3.65
C GLN A 142 -0.55 -17.03 3.28
N ILE A 143 -0.19 -17.44 2.06
CA ILE A 143 -0.14 -18.85 1.65
C ILE A 143 1.27 -19.46 1.67
N ASP A 144 2.31 -18.66 1.86
CA ASP A 144 3.72 -19.06 1.88
C ASP A 144 4.30 -19.09 3.31
N ASP A 145 5.62 -18.99 3.44
CA ASP A 145 6.33 -18.74 4.69
C ASP A 145 6.22 -17.25 5.07
N GLY A 146 5.67 -16.99 6.25
CA GLY A 146 5.47 -15.64 6.78
C GLY A 146 6.39 -15.33 7.95
N LYS A 147 7.61 -15.88 8.00
CA LYS A 147 8.58 -15.61 9.07
C LYS A 147 9.37 -14.31 8.87
N ALA A 148 9.46 -13.82 7.63
CA ALA A 148 10.17 -12.60 7.32
C ALA A 148 9.53 -11.84 6.17
N LEU A 149 9.80 -10.54 6.09
CA LEU A 149 9.42 -9.67 4.98
C LEU A 149 10.61 -8.72 4.74
N GLY A 150 11.33 -8.91 3.63
CA GLY A 150 12.58 -8.19 3.38
C GLY A 150 13.59 -8.43 4.51
N ASP A 151 14.13 -7.34 5.06
CA ASP A 151 15.03 -7.40 6.22
C ASP A 151 14.32 -7.62 7.55
N ILE A 152 12.99 -7.46 7.60
CA ILE A 152 12.21 -7.59 8.83
C ILE A 152 11.99 -9.07 9.16
N GLN A 153 12.33 -9.46 10.38
CA GLN A 153 12.16 -10.81 10.91
C GLN A 153 11.06 -10.82 11.97
N TRP A 154 10.15 -11.80 11.88
CA TRP A 154 9.10 -12.04 12.87
C TRP A 154 9.49 -13.20 13.79
N ASP A 155 8.98 -13.20 15.02
CA ASP A 155 9.29 -14.21 16.04
C ASP A 155 8.69 -15.58 15.71
N GLN A 156 7.81 -15.64 14.71
CA GLN A 156 7.14 -16.84 14.25
C GLN A 156 6.80 -16.77 12.75
N ASP A 157 6.53 -17.93 12.15
CA ASP A 157 5.88 -18.00 10.83
C ASP A 157 4.41 -17.55 10.97
N THR A 158 4.19 -16.26 10.73
CA THR A 158 2.90 -15.59 10.96
C THR A 158 1.82 -16.13 10.01
N ALA A 159 2.19 -16.46 8.77
CA ALA A 159 1.27 -16.99 7.76
C ALA A 159 0.82 -18.40 8.13
N LYS A 160 1.74 -19.30 8.50
CA LYS A 160 1.39 -20.65 8.96
C LYS A 160 0.60 -20.65 10.25
N TRP A 161 0.93 -19.76 11.20
CA TRP A 161 0.13 -19.58 12.40
C TRP A 161 -1.31 -19.23 12.00
N TRP A 162 -1.51 -18.19 11.19
CA TRP A 162 -2.84 -17.74 10.75
C TRP A 162 -3.62 -18.84 10.01
N ARG A 163 -2.99 -19.54 9.07
CA ARG A 163 -3.64 -20.65 8.34
C ARG A 163 -4.17 -21.73 9.29
N ARG A 164 -3.45 -22.00 10.39
CA ARG A 164 -3.80 -23.04 11.38
C ARG A 164 -4.78 -22.58 12.45
N THR A 165 -4.67 -21.34 12.92
CA THR A 165 -5.39 -20.85 14.10
C THR A 165 -6.59 -19.97 13.75
N VAL A 166 -6.66 -19.44 12.52
CA VAL A 166 -7.70 -18.51 12.08
C VAL A 166 -8.45 -19.07 10.86
N LEU A 167 -7.77 -19.22 9.72
CA LEU A 167 -8.41 -19.66 8.47
C LEU A 167 -8.99 -21.07 8.59
N GLY A 168 -8.19 -22.03 9.08
CA GLY A 168 -8.60 -23.42 9.25
C GLY A 168 -9.86 -23.57 10.11
N PRO A 169 -9.88 -23.03 11.35
CA PRO A 169 -11.06 -23.06 12.21
C PRO A 169 -12.29 -22.35 11.62
N PHE A 170 -12.10 -21.20 10.94
CA PHE A 170 -13.19 -20.50 10.25
C PHE A 170 -13.83 -21.38 9.17
N LEU A 171 -13.02 -21.98 8.30
CA LEU A 171 -13.52 -22.88 7.25
C LEU A 171 -14.14 -24.15 7.83
N ALA A 172 -13.54 -24.74 8.86
CA ALA A 172 -14.05 -25.95 9.51
C ALA A 172 -15.43 -25.72 10.15
N HIS A 173 -15.67 -24.53 10.72
CA HIS A 173 -16.98 -24.19 11.26
C HIS A 173 -18.08 -24.26 10.18
N TYR A 174 -17.89 -23.56 9.07
CA TYR A 174 -18.91 -23.44 8.02
C TYR A 174 -19.01 -24.67 7.10
N LEU A 175 -17.92 -25.43 6.94
CA LEU A 175 -17.89 -26.59 6.04
C LEU A 175 -18.06 -27.94 6.77
N LYS A 176 -17.79 -27.99 8.08
CA LYS A 176 -17.77 -29.24 8.87
C LYS A 176 -18.53 -29.15 10.19
N GLY A 177 -19.12 -28.01 10.54
CA GLY A 177 -19.93 -27.85 11.75
C GLY A 177 -19.15 -27.85 13.06
N THR A 178 -17.84 -27.56 13.04
CA THR A 178 -17.04 -27.46 14.27
C THR A 178 -17.31 -26.15 15.02
N PRO A 179 -17.08 -26.06 16.34
CA PRO A 179 -17.10 -24.77 17.04
C PRO A 179 -16.13 -23.77 16.42
N MET A 180 -16.48 -22.48 16.42
CA MET A 180 -15.65 -21.40 15.89
C MET A 180 -15.07 -20.55 17.02
N ASP A 181 -13.75 -20.58 17.18
CA ASP A 181 -12.99 -19.71 18.09
C ASP A 181 -12.12 -18.71 17.31
N VAL A 182 -12.79 -17.88 16.49
CA VAL A 182 -12.14 -16.86 15.65
C VAL A 182 -12.74 -15.49 15.99
N ALA A 183 -11.87 -14.52 16.29
CA ALA A 183 -12.29 -13.15 16.58
C ALA A 183 -12.78 -12.44 15.30
N PRO A 184 -13.73 -11.49 15.39
CA PRO A 184 -14.20 -10.71 14.24
C PRO A 184 -13.07 -10.06 13.45
N VAL A 185 -12.04 -9.58 14.14
CA VAL A 185 -10.81 -9.08 13.52
C VAL A 185 -9.60 -9.76 14.16
N THR A 186 -8.68 -10.26 13.35
CA THR A 186 -7.37 -10.77 13.80
C THR A 186 -6.27 -10.02 13.07
N ALA A 187 -5.52 -9.19 13.80
CA ALA A 187 -4.54 -8.27 13.22
C ALA A 187 -3.17 -8.47 13.85
N PHE A 188 -2.10 -8.52 13.06
CA PHE A 188 -0.75 -8.57 13.59
C PHE A 188 -0.27 -7.16 13.95
N GLN A 189 0.26 -6.98 15.16
CA GLN A 189 0.87 -5.74 15.59
C GLN A 189 2.39 -5.85 15.42
N SER A 190 2.92 -5.22 14.37
CA SER A 190 4.33 -5.33 13.98
C SER A 190 5.31 -4.87 15.07
N GLY A 191 5.01 -3.77 15.77
CA GLY A 191 5.88 -3.24 16.83
C GLY A 191 6.01 -4.13 18.06
N THR A 192 4.98 -4.93 18.40
CA THR A 192 5.03 -5.89 19.52
C THR A 192 5.28 -7.33 19.07
N ASN A 193 5.27 -7.60 17.76
CA ASN A 193 5.40 -8.92 17.17
C ASN A 193 4.28 -9.92 17.58
N GLN A 194 3.05 -9.42 17.80
CA GLN A 194 1.95 -10.24 18.34
C GLN A 194 0.67 -10.15 17.50
N TRP A 195 -0.05 -11.28 17.43
CA TRP A 195 -1.41 -11.31 16.90
C TRP A 195 -2.41 -10.77 17.93
N GLN A 196 -3.22 -9.82 17.49
CA GLN A 196 -4.29 -9.19 18.26
C GLN A 196 -5.64 -9.78 17.83
N ARG A 197 -6.47 -10.14 18.82
CA ARG A 197 -7.87 -10.55 18.62
C ARG A 197 -8.76 -9.38 18.99
N LEU A 198 -9.48 -8.83 18.02
CA LEU A 198 -10.18 -7.55 18.13
C LEU A 198 -11.67 -7.69 17.81
N PRO A 199 -12.56 -6.91 18.45
CA PRO A 199 -13.99 -6.94 18.17
C PRO A 199 -14.37 -6.22 16.86
N GLY A 200 -13.48 -5.38 16.32
CA GLY A 200 -13.71 -4.60 15.12
C GLY A 200 -12.45 -3.85 14.66
N TRP A 201 -12.56 -3.17 13.51
CA TRP A 201 -11.50 -2.36 12.92
C TRP A 201 -12.10 -1.05 12.35
N PRO A 202 -11.44 0.11 12.49
CA PRO A 202 -10.22 0.36 13.27
C PRO A 202 -10.39 0.04 14.75
N ALA A 203 -9.31 -0.37 15.43
CA ALA A 203 -9.39 -0.77 16.85
C ALA A 203 -9.60 0.45 17.76
N GLN A 204 -9.08 1.62 17.36
CA GLN A 204 -9.33 2.90 18.00
C GLN A 204 -9.76 3.91 16.93
N PRO A 205 -11.03 4.37 16.92
CA PRO A 205 -11.51 5.31 15.90
C PRO A 205 -11.10 6.76 16.15
N ALA A 206 -10.68 7.10 17.38
CA ALA A 206 -10.23 8.45 17.71
C ALA A 206 -8.86 8.71 17.08
N MET A 207 -8.78 9.80 16.29
CA MET A 207 -7.54 10.19 15.61
C MET A 207 -6.74 11.17 16.46
N THR A 208 -5.47 10.87 16.67
CA THR A 208 -4.49 11.81 17.26
C THR A 208 -3.68 12.45 16.13
N LYS A 209 -3.59 13.77 16.12
CA LYS A 209 -2.84 14.51 15.09
C LYS A 209 -1.34 14.47 15.41
N LEU A 210 -0.54 14.13 14.41
CA LEU A 210 0.90 14.32 14.38
C LEU A 210 1.19 15.49 13.43
N PHE A 211 1.77 16.57 13.94
CA PHE A 211 2.01 17.79 13.19
C PHE A 211 3.46 17.84 12.69
N LEU A 212 3.66 18.33 11.47
CA LEU A 212 4.96 18.82 11.02
C LEU A 212 5.30 20.10 11.78
N GLN A 213 6.56 20.24 12.17
CA GLN A 213 7.05 21.32 13.02
C GLN A 213 8.34 21.95 12.46
N PRO A 214 8.64 23.21 12.81
CA PRO A 214 9.90 23.87 12.41
C PRO A 214 11.15 23.05 12.79
N GLY A 215 12.22 23.21 12.00
CA GLY A 215 13.47 22.49 12.21
C GLY A 215 13.40 21.01 11.82
N ASP A 216 12.55 20.67 10.85
CA ASP A 216 12.41 19.32 10.29
C ASP A 216 12.00 18.27 11.35
N THR A 217 11.08 18.65 12.25
CA THR A 217 10.59 17.78 13.33
C THR A 217 9.11 17.45 13.21
N VAL A 218 8.66 16.46 13.98
CA VAL A 218 7.23 16.17 14.19
C VAL A 218 6.87 16.13 15.67
N GLY A 219 5.62 16.47 15.99
CA GLY A 219 5.12 16.41 17.37
C GLY A 219 3.59 16.38 17.47
N PHE A 220 3.08 15.94 18.62
CA PHE A 220 1.63 15.82 18.87
C PHE A 220 0.95 17.13 19.30
N ALA A 221 1.75 18.14 19.68
CA ALA A 221 1.26 19.48 19.92
C ALA A 221 1.30 20.29 18.62
N PRO A 222 0.30 21.15 18.36
CA PRO A 222 0.38 22.08 17.23
C PRO A 222 1.57 23.02 17.40
N ALA A 223 2.24 23.35 16.30
CA ALA A 223 3.32 24.35 16.30
C ALA A 223 2.79 25.72 16.77
N THR A 224 3.59 26.44 17.55
CA THR A 224 3.30 27.81 17.99
C THR A 224 4.07 28.81 17.13
N GLY A 225 3.50 30.01 16.95
CA GLY A 225 4.13 31.06 16.14
C GLY A 225 3.58 31.16 14.71
N PRO A 226 4.25 31.92 13.84
CA PRO A 226 3.79 32.13 12.47
C PRO A 226 3.90 30.85 11.63
N VAL A 227 3.08 30.77 10.58
CA VAL A 227 3.16 29.69 9.58
C VAL A 227 4.54 29.71 8.93
N GLN A 228 5.14 28.54 8.82
CA GLN A 228 6.40 28.31 8.11
C GLN A 228 6.19 27.32 6.98
N THR A 229 7.00 27.42 5.93
CA THR A 229 7.05 26.46 4.83
C THR A 229 8.40 25.76 4.84
N ALA A 230 8.40 24.52 4.36
CA ALA A 230 9.60 23.78 4.01
C ALA A 230 9.51 23.49 2.51
N ASP A 231 10.55 23.86 1.77
CA ASP A 231 10.55 23.84 0.31
C ASP A 231 11.55 22.81 -0.20
N TYR A 232 11.21 22.16 -1.31
CA TYR A 232 12.08 21.26 -2.04
C TYR A 232 11.83 21.41 -3.54
N VAL A 233 12.81 21.03 -4.37
CA VAL A 233 12.67 21.09 -5.83
C VAL A 233 12.44 19.68 -6.36
N SER A 234 11.25 19.42 -6.91
CA SER A 234 10.98 18.21 -7.67
C SER A 234 11.39 18.41 -9.13
N ASP A 235 12.39 17.66 -9.58
CA ASP A 235 12.86 17.67 -10.98
C ASP A 235 12.43 16.38 -11.70
N PRO A 236 11.48 16.43 -12.65
CA PRO A 236 11.05 15.27 -13.43
C PRO A 236 12.17 14.61 -14.26
N ALA A 237 13.32 15.26 -14.48
CA ALA A 237 14.48 14.63 -15.11
C ALA A 237 15.29 13.73 -14.16
N HIS A 238 15.09 13.86 -12.84
CA HIS A 238 15.77 13.10 -11.80
C HIS A 238 14.81 12.53 -10.75
N PRO A 239 13.73 11.81 -11.16
CA PRO A 239 12.69 11.39 -10.23
C PRO A 239 13.23 10.49 -9.11
N VAL A 240 12.63 10.64 -7.94
CA VAL A 240 12.87 9.76 -6.80
C VAL A 240 12.38 8.35 -7.14
N THR A 241 13.21 7.33 -6.86
CA THR A 241 12.84 5.92 -7.02
C THR A 241 12.34 5.35 -5.69
N ASN A 242 11.38 4.44 -5.75
CA ASN A 242 10.85 3.74 -4.57
C ASN A 242 11.80 2.65 -4.06
N VAL A 243 12.74 2.19 -4.90
CA VAL A 243 13.78 1.19 -4.58
C VAL A 243 15.12 1.63 -5.20
N PRO A 244 16.28 1.14 -4.69
CA PRO A 244 17.58 1.46 -5.28
C PRO A 244 17.67 1.03 -6.74
N ARG A 245 18.32 1.84 -7.57
CA ARG A 245 18.63 1.48 -8.96
C ARG A 245 19.69 0.36 -9.02
N PRO A 246 19.66 -0.51 -10.05
CA PRO A 246 18.66 -0.54 -11.13
C PRO A 246 17.29 -1.00 -10.62
N VAL A 247 16.21 -0.35 -11.09
CA VAL A 247 14.84 -0.80 -10.87
C VAL A 247 14.63 -2.00 -11.78
N ARG A 248 14.51 -3.17 -11.18
CA ARG A 248 14.38 -4.43 -11.91
C ARG A 248 12.90 -4.70 -12.21
N PRO A 249 12.62 -5.43 -13.29
CA PRO A 249 11.27 -5.88 -13.57
C PRO A 249 10.63 -6.64 -12.42
N VAL A 250 9.31 -6.50 -12.30
CA VAL A 250 8.53 -7.28 -11.36
C VAL A 250 8.74 -8.77 -11.66
N SER A 251 9.21 -9.50 -10.66
CA SER A 251 9.37 -10.95 -10.71
C SER A 251 8.72 -11.56 -9.49
N TYR A 252 7.99 -12.65 -9.70
CA TYR A 252 7.44 -13.46 -8.60
C TYR A 252 8.49 -14.40 -7.98
N GLU A 253 9.72 -14.43 -8.51
CA GLU A 253 10.80 -15.28 -8.01
C GLU A 253 11.75 -14.57 -7.05
N ASP A 254 11.78 -13.22 -7.05
CA ASP A 254 12.63 -12.44 -6.15
C ASP A 254 11.83 -11.58 -5.16
N ASN A 255 12.54 -11.07 -4.16
CA ASN A 255 11.95 -10.23 -3.11
C ASN A 255 12.00 -8.74 -3.43
N HIS A 256 12.57 -8.31 -4.57
CA HIS A 256 12.75 -6.89 -4.85
C HIS A 256 11.41 -6.17 -4.96
N TRP A 257 10.46 -6.76 -5.69
CA TRP A 257 9.08 -6.27 -5.75
C TRP A 257 8.32 -6.62 -4.47
N LYS A 258 8.31 -7.90 -4.06
CA LYS A 258 7.48 -8.35 -2.93
C LYS A 258 7.76 -7.60 -1.62
N ALA A 259 9.00 -7.22 -1.36
CA ALA A 259 9.39 -6.57 -0.10
C ALA A 259 9.64 -5.06 -0.23
N TRP A 260 9.31 -4.41 -1.36
CA TRP A 260 9.72 -3.02 -1.56
C TRP A 260 9.13 -2.05 -0.52
N LEU A 261 7.92 -2.32 -0.04
CA LEU A 261 7.23 -1.47 0.95
C LEU A 261 7.92 -1.44 2.32
N VAL A 262 8.70 -2.47 2.67
CA VAL A 262 9.48 -2.49 3.92
C VAL A 262 10.91 -2.02 3.74
N GLY A 263 11.32 -1.70 2.50
CA GLY A 263 12.69 -1.26 2.22
C GLY A 263 13.07 0.02 2.98
N ASP A 264 14.36 0.12 3.30
CA ASP A 264 14.90 1.21 4.09
C ASP A 264 14.79 2.56 3.37
N GLN A 265 14.04 3.50 3.96
CA GLN A 265 13.80 4.81 3.35
C GLN A 265 15.00 5.76 3.41
N ARG A 266 16.12 5.39 4.06
CA ARG A 266 17.37 6.17 4.02
C ARG A 266 17.90 6.42 2.60
N ILE A 267 17.55 5.54 1.66
CA ILE A 267 17.89 5.67 0.24
C ILE A 267 17.31 6.94 -0.40
N VAL A 268 16.18 7.45 0.14
CA VAL A 268 15.50 8.65 -0.36
C VAL A 268 15.54 9.80 0.63
N SER A 269 15.57 9.55 1.94
CA SER A 269 15.49 10.59 2.98
C SER A 269 16.67 11.57 2.98
N SER A 270 17.78 11.19 2.35
CA SER A 270 19.00 12.01 2.23
C SER A 270 19.02 12.87 0.96
N ARG A 271 18.03 12.75 0.08
CA ARG A 271 17.98 13.50 -1.18
C ARG A 271 17.46 14.93 -0.94
N PRO A 272 17.94 15.93 -1.72
CA PRO A 272 17.49 17.32 -1.58
C PRO A 272 16.06 17.57 -2.07
N ASP A 273 15.48 16.63 -2.82
CA ASP A 273 14.10 16.68 -3.34
C ASP A 273 13.12 15.86 -2.49
N VAL A 274 13.49 15.54 -1.24
CA VAL A 274 12.66 14.82 -0.26
C VAL A 274 12.74 15.53 1.09
N LEU A 275 11.61 16.04 1.58
CA LEU A 275 11.52 16.56 2.94
C LEU A 275 11.38 15.41 3.94
N THR A 276 12.18 15.44 5.00
CA THR A 276 12.15 14.45 6.08
C THR A 276 11.89 15.16 7.40
N PHE A 277 10.87 14.74 8.14
CA PHE A 277 10.55 15.29 9.46
C PHE A 277 10.62 14.18 10.51
N THR A 278 11.44 14.37 11.54
CA THR A 278 11.71 13.32 12.54
C THR A 278 11.49 13.84 13.96
N GLY A 279 10.74 13.09 14.76
CA GLY A 279 10.51 13.42 16.17
C GLY A 279 11.71 13.05 17.05
N PRO A 280 11.72 13.47 18.33
CA PRO A 280 12.69 12.95 19.28
C PRO A 280 12.53 11.44 19.46
N VAL A 281 13.59 10.79 19.96
CA VAL A 281 13.53 9.38 20.37
C VAL A 281 12.37 9.18 21.33
N LEU A 282 11.49 8.22 21.01
CA LEU A 282 10.32 7.93 21.81
C LEU A 282 10.73 7.39 23.19
N THR A 283 10.20 7.97 24.26
CA THR A 283 10.40 7.50 25.64
C THR A 283 9.27 6.57 26.10
N GLN A 284 8.19 6.49 25.33
CA GLN A 284 7.04 5.62 25.57
C GLN A 284 6.55 5.06 24.22
N ALA A 285 6.02 3.84 24.25
CA ALA A 285 5.47 3.21 23.07
C ALA A 285 4.24 3.96 22.56
N VAL A 286 4.19 4.22 21.25
CA VAL A 286 3.02 4.76 20.56
C VAL A 286 2.41 3.63 19.74
N THR A 287 1.14 3.30 19.99
CA THR A 287 0.42 2.28 19.24
C THR A 287 -0.49 2.91 18.20
N ILE A 288 -0.37 2.48 16.95
CA ILE A 288 -1.28 2.85 15.86
C ILE A 288 -2.09 1.60 15.49
N ALA A 289 -3.42 1.70 15.55
CA ALA A 289 -4.33 0.59 15.27
C ALA A 289 -5.55 1.06 14.48
N GLY A 290 -5.29 1.57 13.27
CA GLY A 290 -6.30 2.11 12.36
C GLY A 290 -5.66 2.56 11.04
N GLN A 291 -6.38 3.40 10.30
CA GLN A 291 -5.91 3.97 9.03
C GLN A 291 -5.43 5.41 9.27
N PRO A 292 -4.12 5.70 9.19
CA PRO A 292 -3.61 7.07 9.17
C PRO A 292 -4.25 7.87 8.03
N VAL A 293 -4.51 9.16 8.27
CA VAL A 293 -5.08 10.08 7.27
C VAL A 293 -4.16 11.28 7.13
N VAL A 294 -3.76 11.57 5.89
CA VAL A 294 -2.92 12.71 5.57
C VAL A 294 -3.79 13.97 5.45
N HIS A 295 -3.40 15.01 6.18
CA HIS A 295 -3.93 16.35 5.98
C HIS A 295 -2.77 17.27 5.60
N LEU A 296 -2.59 17.45 4.29
CA LEU A 296 -1.44 18.16 3.72
C LEU A 296 -1.86 19.54 3.22
N THR A 297 -1.16 20.57 3.72
CA THR A 297 -1.18 21.92 3.13
C THR A 297 0.11 22.08 2.35
N ALA A 298 0.04 22.06 1.03
CA ALA A 298 1.19 22.17 0.15
C ALA A 298 0.89 23.06 -1.07
N ALA A 299 1.94 23.58 -1.68
CA ALA A 299 1.88 24.38 -2.90
C ALA A 299 2.96 23.91 -3.87
N THR A 300 2.69 24.07 -5.15
CA THR A 300 3.65 23.82 -6.24
C THR A 300 3.74 25.07 -7.10
N SER A 301 4.92 25.34 -7.66
CA SER A 301 5.10 26.40 -8.67
C SER A 301 4.53 26.01 -10.03
N GLY A 302 4.26 24.72 -10.24
CA GLY A 302 3.60 24.19 -11.43
C GLY A 302 2.08 24.28 -11.36
N THR A 303 1.43 23.57 -12.28
CA THR A 303 -0.04 23.48 -12.39
C THR A 303 -0.61 22.13 -12.02
N ASP A 304 0.24 21.12 -11.78
CA ASP A 304 -0.09 19.80 -11.25
C ASP A 304 1.12 19.23 -10.50
N SER A 305 0.91 18.30 -9.58
CA SER A 305 1.96 17.62 -8.81
C SER A 305 1.42 16.35 -8.17
N ASP A 306 2.26 15.31 -8.10
CA ASP A 306 1.98 14.13 -7.28
C ASP A 306 2.60 14.34 -5.88
N TRP A 307 1.84 13.99 -4.83
CA TRP A 307 2.25 14.12 -3.42
C TRP A 307 2.41 12.74 -2.80
N VAL A 308 3.64 12.38 -2.41
CA VAL A 308 3.92 11.13 -1.69
C VAL A 308 4.12 11.44 -0.22
N VAL A 309 3.41 10.74 0.66
CA VAL A 309 3.58 10.87 2.11
C VAL A 309 3.89 9.51 2.70
N LYS A 310 4.89 9.48 3.61
CA LYS A 310 5.36 8.27 4.27
C LYS A 310 5.33 8.48 5.78
N LEU A 311 4.66 7.57 6.49
CA LEU A 311 4.75 7.42 7.94
C LEU A 311 5.77 6.33 8.23
N ILE A 312 6.85 6.70 8.93
CA ILE A 312 8.04 5.87 9.11
C ILE A 312 8.26 5.62 10.59
N ASP A 313 8.55 4.36 10.93
CA ASP A 313 9.17 3.96 12.19
C ASP A 313 10.70 3.98 12.01
N VAL A 314 11.37 4.84 12.78
CA VAL A 314 12.83 4.95 12.78
C VAL A 314 13.36 4.09 13.93
N TYR A 315 14.05 3.01 13.56
CA TYR A 315 14.64 2.08 14.51
C TYR A 315 15.73 2.76 15.36
N PRO A 316 16.05 2.22 16.55
CA PRO A 316 17.16 2.72 17.36
C PRO A 316 18.47 2.79 16.55
N ASP A 317 19.30 3.81 16.82
CA ASP A 317 20.59 4.00 16.13
C ASP A 317 21.47 2.74 16.14
N GLN A 318 21.34 1.91 17.18
CA GLN A 318 21.98 0.60 17.28
C GLN A 318 20.96 -0.46 17.65
N VAL A 319 20.97 -1.56 16.90
CA VAL A 319 20.21 -2.77 17.18
C VAL A 319 21.22 -3.91 17.38
N PRO A 320 21.68 -4.21 18.62
CA PRO A 320 22.79 -5.13 18.84
C PRO A 320 22.56 -6.55 18.31
N SER A 321 21.32 -7.03 18.33
CA SER A 321 20.95 -8.36 17.83
C SER A 321 20.93 -8.46 16.30
N ASP A 322 20.78 -7.32 15.61
CA ASP A 322 20.77 -7.25 14.15
C ASP A 322 21.31 -5.89 13.68
N PRO A 323 22.65 -5.71 13.62
CA PRO A 323 23.27 -4.41 13.41
C PRO A 323 22.83 -3.66 12.15
N LYS A 324 22.38 -4.37 11.10
CA LYS A 324 21.88 -3.72 9.86
C LYS A 324 20.59 -2.90 10.09
N MET A 325 19.86 -3.20 11.16
CA MET A 325 18.63 -2.49 11.54
C MET A 325 18.90 -1.20 12.33
N GLY A 326 20.16 -0.90 12.66
CA GLY A 326 20.54 0.35 13.32
C GLY A 326 20.14 1.57 12.47
N GLY A 327 19.24 2.41 13.00
CA GLY A 327 18.70 3.59 12.31
C GLY A 327 17.88 3.29 11.05
N TYR A 328 17.38 2.05 10.90
CA TYR A 328 16.53 1.66 9.78
C TYR A 328 15.26 2.51 9.71
N GLN A 329 14.88 2.96 8.52
CA GLN A 329 13.66 3.74 8.32
C GLN A 329 12.58 2.89 7.65
N LEU A 330 11.76 2.22 8.47
CA LEU A 330 10.69 1.34 8.01
C LEU A 330 9.41 2.16 7.76
N ALA A 331 8.93 2.20 6.51
CA ALA A 331 7.62 2.76 6.22
C ALA A 331 6.52 1.84 6.76
N VAL A 332 5.77 2.30 7.76
CA VAL A 332 4.61 1.59 8.33
C VAL A 332 3.29 1.97 7.65
N GLY A 333 3.32 3.02 6.82
CA GLY A 333 2.26 3.37 5.89
C GLY A 333 2.74 4.45 4.94
N MET A 334 2.46 4.31 3.66
CA MET A 334 2.79 5.32 2.66
C MET A 334 1.89 5.19 1.45
N ASP A 335 1.61 6.31 0.80
CA ASP A 335 0.85 6.32 -0.45
C ASP A 335 1.15 7.60 -1.25
N ILE A 336 0.67 7.61 -2.49
CA ILE A 336 0.75 8.71 -3.43
C ILE A 336 -0.65 9.29 -3.70
N PHE A 337 -0.72 10.61 -3.90
CA PHE A 337 -1.93 11.29 -4.33
C PHE A 337 -1.64 12.22 -5.50
N ARG A 338 -2.40 12.09 -6.59
CA ARG A 338 -2.25 12.93 -7.78
C ARG A 338 -3.05 14.23 -7.65
N GLY A 339 -2.35 15.36 -7.63
CA GLY A 339 -2.84 16.67 -7.22
C GLY A 339 -4.03 17.21 -8.02
N ARG A 340 -4.07 17.00 -9.34
CA ARG A 340 -5.24 17.34 -10.18
C ARG A 340 -6.58 16.76 -9.69
N TYR A 341 -6.57 15.71 -8.87
CA TYR A 341 -7.78 15.10 -8.32
C TYR A 341 -8.15 15.59 -6.92
N ARG A 342 -7.57 16.70 -6.45
CA ARG A 342 -7.82 17.26 -5.10
C ARG A 342 -9.29 17.60 -4.87
N GLU A 343 -9.99 18.12 -5.87
CA GLU A 343 -11.39 18.59 -5.74
C GLU A 343 -12.42 17.53 -6.11
N GLY A 344 -12.02 16.53 -6.89
CA GLY A 344 -12.86 15.42 -7.33
C GLY A 344 -11.99 14.34 -7.97
N LEU A 345 -12.36 13.07 -7.79
CA LEU A 345 -11.61 11.95 -8.39
C LEU A 345 -12.08 11.64 -9.82
N ASP A 346 -13.33 11.98 -10.14
CA ASP A 346 -14.03 11.67 -11.39
C ASP A 346 -13.84 12.73 -12.48
N HIS A 347 -13.30 13.89 -12.13
CA HIS A 347 -12.93 14.97 -13.04
C HIS A 347 -11.62 15.60 -12.57
N ALA A 348 -10.89 16.22 -13.49
CA ALA A 348 -9.65 16.92 -13.23
C ALA A 348 -9.73 18.38 -13.68
#